data_AF-A0A317N1J4-F1
#
_entry.id   AF-A0A317N1J4-F1
#
_cell.length_a   1.000
_cell.length_b   1.000
_cell.length_c   1.000
_cell.angle_alpha   90.00
_cell.angle_beta   90.00
_cell.angle_gamma   90.00
#
_symmetry.space_group_name_H-M   'P 1'
#
loop_
_entity.id
_entity.type
_entity.pdbx_description
1 polymer ?
#
loop_
_entity_poly.entity_id
_entity_poly.type
_entity_poly.pdbx_seq_one_letter_code
_entity_poly.pdbx_strand_id
1 'polypeptide(L)'
;MTDNLDLVSVRRRILDAEAGLHTTIRAAHQRGDSDAALAAETEQSALHARYRDLLRPVAVARCPDTDSVVHYPMDVVGLDGWFWEYDRPIRLTPKLPPTWLAMTGAMRLDEPIPHTERRRRPGPGVPYVIPRLLRESEVRAVLTQVAIGPHTGWAVTYFGSLPPEVPLENTWGMGCYPVRRDGEWLGWNSHESPTAELDFDLRPWLRDARLLWVAPDDHTVALRDSVNDCPYLELAGPHSRASLVGGKVRRYT
;
A
#
# COMPACT_ATOMS: atom_id res chain seq x y z
N MET A 1 6.52 6.79 -23.32
CA MET A 1 6.52 8.05 -22.53
C MET A 1 5.19 8.81 -22.60
N THR A 2 4.48 8.85 -23.73
CA THR A 2 3.20 9.58 -23.90
C THR A 2 2.06 9.11 -22.98
N ASP A 3 2.04 7.82 -22.64
CA ASP A 3 1.01 7.20 -21.79
C ASP A 3 1.06 7.66 -20.31
N ASN A 4 2.24 8.04 -19.80
CA ASN A 4 2.37 8.45 -18.41
C ASN A 4 1.95 9.92 -18.19
N LEU A 5 2.23 10.81 -19.13
CA LEU A 5 1.83 12.23 -19.04
C LEU A 5 0.31 12.40 -19.07
N ASP A 6 -0.40 11.56 -19.83
CA ASP A 6 -1.86 11.55 -19.85
C ASP A 6 -2.42 11.06 -18.51
N LEU A 7 -1.87 9.97 -17.95
CA LEU A 7 -2.28 9.44 -16.64
C LEU A 7 -2.18 10.50 -15.54
N VAL A 8 -1.04 11.19 -15.42
CA VAL A 8 -0.84 12.23 -14.38
C VAL A 8 -1.88 13.34 -14.52
N SER A 9 -2.15 13.78 -15.76
CA SER A 9 -3.07 14.88 -16.05
C SER A 9 -4.53 14.50 -15.81
N VAL A 10 -4.94 13.30 -16.25
CA VAL A 10 -6.29 12.76 -16.01
C VAL A 10 -6.52 12.56 -14.51
N ARG A 11 -5.56 11.95 -13.81
CA ARG A 11 -5.61 11.75 -12.36
C ARG A 11 -5.78 13.07 -11.61
N ARG A 12 -4.96 14.09 -11.94
CA ARG A 12 -5.05 15.41 -11.31
C ARG A 12 -6.43 16.03 -11.48
N ARG A 13 -6.99 16.02 -12.70
CA ARG A 13 -8.34 16.55 -12.97
C ARG A 13 -9.43 15.86 -12.14
N ILE A 14 -9.34 14.54 -11.92
CA ILE A 14 -10.30 13.80 -11.11
C ILE A 14 -10.21 14.21 -9.62
N LEU A 15 -8.99 14.31 -9.09
CA LEU A 15 -8.77 14.73 -7.70
C LEU A 15 -9.25 16.16 -7.46
N ASP A 16 -8.94 17.08 -8.38
CA ASP A 16 -9.33 18.50 -8.27
C ASP A 16 -10.86 18.68 -8.37
N ALA A 17 -11.55 17.87 -9.19
CA ALA A 17 -13.00 17.91 -9.31
C ALA A 17 -13.73 17.52 -8.01
N GLU A 18 -13.21 16.54 -7.26
CA GLU A 18 -13.84 16.11 -6.00
C GLU A 18 -13.77 17.16 -4.88
N ALA A 19 -12.68 17.93 -4.83
CA ALA A 19 -12.50 18.96 -3.82
C ALA A 19 -13.66 19.99 -3.82
N GLY A 20 -14.21 20.28 -5.00
CA GLY A 20 -15.40 21.10 -5.16
C GLY A 20 -16.69 20.43 -4.63
N LEU A 21 -16.85 19.13 -4.85
CA LEU A 21 -18.05 18.38 -4.48
C LEU A 21 -18.25 18.28 -2.97
N HIS A 22 -17.18 18.11 -2.18
CA HIS A 22 -17.31 18.05 -0.72
C HIS A 22 -17.94 19.32 -0.13
N THR A 23 -17.60 20.49 -0.67
CA THR A 23 -18.20 21.77 -0.27
C THR A 23 -19.67 21.82 -0.66
N THR A 24 -20.00 21.41 -1.89
CA THR A 24 -21.38 21.35 -2.39
C THR A 24 -22.27 20.43 -1.56
N ILE A 25 -21.82 19.19 -1.31
CA ILE A 25 -22.54 18.18 -0.52
C ILE A 25 -22.85 18.72 0.88
N ARG A 26 -21.84 19.29 1.56
CA ARG A 26 -22.03 19.85 2.90
C ARG A 26 -23.03 21.01 2.90
N ALA A 27 -22.92 21.93 1.95
CA ALA A 27 -23.81 23.08 1.86
C ALA A 27 -25.25 22.66 1.52
N ALA A 28 -25.45 21.64 0.68
CA ALA A 28 -26.78 21.10 0.36
C ALA A 28 -27.45 20.48 1.59
N HIS A 29 -26.73 19.61 2.32
CA HIS A 29 -27.22 19.04 3.59
C HIS A 29 -27.59 20.11 4.62
N GLN A 30 -26.78 21.17 4.75
CA GLN A 30 -27.08 22.29 5.67
C GLN A 30 -28.35 23.07 5.31
N ARG A 31 -28.72 23.12 4.03
CA ARG A 31 -29.96 23.76 3.56
C ARG A 31 -31.17 22.84 3.53
N GLY A 32 -31.00 21.54 3.82
CA GLY A 32 -32.05 20.53 3.64
C GLY A 32 -32.37 20.23 2.16
N ASP A 33 -31.43 20.51 1.27
CA ASP A 33 -31.58 20.33 -0.18
C ASP A 33 -31.12 18.92 -0.58
N SER A 34 -31.99 17.93 -0.33
CA SER A 34 -31.68 16.51 -0.53
C SER A 34 -31.36 16.16 -1.98
N ASP A 35 -32.01 16.80 -2.95
CA ASP A 35 -31.79 16.51 -4.38
C ASP A 35 -30.41 16.99 -4.83
N ALA A 36 -30.00 18.19 -4.41
CA ALA A 36 -28.65 18.68 -4.70
C ALA A 36 -27.57 17.84 -4.01
N ALA A 37 -27.82 17.39 -2.77
CA ALA A 37 -26.90 16.51 -2.06
C ALA A 37 -26.73 15.17 -2.81
N LEU A 38 -27.83 14.53 -3.18
CA LEU A 38 -27.83 13.26 -3.91
C LEU A 38 -27.13 13.37 -5.27
N ALA A 39 -27.37 14.45 -6.01
CA ALA A 39 -26.71 14.70 -7.29
C ALA A 39 -25.18 14.81 -7.13
N ALA A 40 -24.71 15.57 -6.14
CA ALA A 40 -23.29 15.74 -5.89
C ALA A 40 -22.61 14.45 -5.35
N GLU A 41 -23.30 13.66 -4.52
CA GLU A 41 -22.84 12.35 -4.05
C GLU A 41 -22.75 11.33 -5.20
N THR A 42 -23.69 11.39 -6.15
CA THR A 42 -23.66 10.57 -7.38
C THR A 42 -22.44 10.93 -8.23
N GLU A 43 -22.16 12.22 -8.41
CA GLU A 43 -20.98 12.68 -9.12
C GLU A 43 -19.67 12.27 -8.42
N GLN A 44 -19.60 12.39 -7.10
CA GLN A 44 -18.45 11.93 -6.32
C GLN A 44 -18.21 10.43 -6.52
N SER A 45 -19.27 9.63 -6.47
CA SER A 45 -19.20 8.18 -6.69
C SER A 45 -18.67 7.85 -8.10
N ALA A 46 -19.08 8.62 -9.11
CA ALA A 46 -18.57 8.48 -10.48
C ALA A 46 -17.09 8.85 -10.60
N LEU A 47 -16.63 9.90 -9.90
CA LEU A 47 -15.20 10.25 -9.84
C LEU A 47 -14.37 9.17 -9.15
N HIS A 48 -14.86 8.62 -8.05
CA HIS A 48 -14.18 7.52 -7.34
C HIS A 48 -14.07 6.27 -8.22
N ALA A 49 -15.12 5.94 -8.99
CA ALA A 49 -15.08 4.85 -9.98
C ALA A 49 -14.02 5.10 -11.05
N ARG A 50 -14.02 6.28 -11.67
CA ARG A 50 -13.02 6.66 -12.68
C ARG A 50 -11.60 6.64 -12.14
N TYR A 51 -11.39 7.12 -10.91
CA TYR A 51 -10.09 7.05 -10.24
C TYR A 51 -9.64 5.60 -10.04
N ARG A 52 -10.56 4.72 -9.61
CA ARG A 52 -10.26 3.29 -9.42
C ARG A 52 -9.80 2.64 -10.73
N ASP A 53 -10.39 3.01 -11.85
CA ASP A 53 -10.01 2.51 -13.18
C ASP A 53 -8.63 2.99 -13.65
N LEU A 54 -8.10 4.07 -13.07
CA LEU A 54 -6.73 4.54 -13.33
C LEU A 54 -5.67 3.74 -12.54
N LEU A 55 -6.05 2.95 -11.53
CA LEU A 55 -5.10 2.20 -10.73
C LEU A 55 -4.49 1.08 -11.56
N ARG A 56 -3.20 1.22 -11.88
CA ARG A 56 -2.48 0.25 -12.69
C ARG A 56 -2.05 -0.94 -11.84
N PRO A 57 -2.19 -2.19 -12.34
CA PRO A 57 -1.61 -3.35 -11.68
C PRO A 57 -0.07 -3.24 -11.66
N VAL A 58 0.51 -3.31 -10.46
CA VAL A 58 1.97 -3.33 -10.25
C VAL A 58 2.36 -4.71 -9.77
N ALA A 59 3.40 -5.30 -10.35
CA ALA A 59 3.92 -6.56 -9.84
C ALA A 59 4.68 -6.30 -8.53
N VAL A 60 4.11 -6.73 -7.40
CA VAL A 60 4.64 -6.44 -6.06
C VAL A 60 5.30 -7.64 -5.39
N ALA A 61 5.06 -8.85 -5.90
CA ALA A 61 5.67 -10.07 -5.42
C ALA A 61 5.43 -11.23 -6.40
N ARG A 62 6.19 -12.31 -6.22
CA ARG A 62 5.93 -13.63 -6.79
C ARG A 62 5.74 -14.60 -5.65
N CYS A 63 4.65 -15.34 -5.64
CA CYS A 63 4.35 -16.28 -4.57
C CYS A 63 5.40 -17.40 -4.56
N PRO A 64 6.07 -17.67 -3.42
CA PRO A 64 7.16 -18.64 -3.39
C PRO A 64 6.68 -20.10 -3.37
N ASP A 65 5.37 -20.35 -3.19
CA ASP A 65 4.77 -21.69 -3.23
C ASP A 65 4.18 -22.04 -4.60
N THR A 66 3.58 -21.05 -5.27
CA THR A 66 2.80 -21.28 -6.50
C THR A 66 3.43 -20.66 -7.74
N ASP A 67 4.54 -19.94 -7.59
CA ASP A 67 5.21 -19.15 -8.62
C ASP A 67 4.32 -18.07 -9.28
N SER A 68 3.13 -17.82 -8.74
CA SER A 68 2.19 -16.84 -9.29
C SER A 68 2.63 -15.41 -8.99
N VAL A 69 2.69 -14.56 -10.02
CA VAL A 69 2.99 -13.13 -9.85
C VAL A 69 1.78 -12.39 -9.29
N VAL A 70 1.98 -11.70 -8.16
CA VAL A 70 0.98 -10.84 -7.53
C VAL A 70 1.02 -9.46 -8.17
N HIS A 71 -0.03 -9.15 -8.93
CA HIS A 71 -0.27 -7.82 -9.47
C HIS A 71 -1.26 -7.08 -8.56
N TYR A 72 -0.77 -6.01 -7.92
CA TYR A 72 -1.56 -5.20 -7.00
C TYR A 72 -1.89 -3.85 -7.65
N PRO A 73 -3.18 -3.53 -7.89
CA PRO A 73 -3.57 -2.22 -8.40
C PRO A 73 -3.22 -1.13 -7.38
N MET A 74 -2.36 -0.20 -7.76
CA MET A 74 -1.92 0.88 -6.86
C MET A 74 -1.67 2.19 -7.60
N ASP A 75 -1.75 3.28 -6.85
CA ASP A 75 -1.41 4.60 -7.36
C ASP A 75 0.09 4.85 -7.21
N VAL A 76 0.81 4.65 -8.32
CA VAL A 76 2.26 4.91 -8.43
C VAL A 76 2.58 6.33 -8.88
N VAL A 77 1.58 7.18 -9.14
CA VAL A 77 1.84 8.56 -9.57
C VAL A 77 2.33 9.42 -8.42
N GLY A 78 1.79 9.20 -7.20
CA GLY A 78 2.21 9.92 -6.00
C GLY A 78 1.32 9.66 -4.79
N LEU A 79 1.72 10.16 -3.63
CA LEU A 79 1.03 9.95 -2.35
C LEU A 79 -0.25 10.79 -2.15
N ASP A 80 -0.55 11.73 -3.04
CA ASP A 80 -1.72 12.61 -2.93
C ASP A 80 -3.04 11.95 -3.31
N GLY A 81 -3.02 10.83 -4.03
CA GLY A 81 -4.21 10.14 -4.51
C GLY A 81 -4.97 9.39 -3.40
N TRP A 82 -6.25 9.11 -3.65
CA TRP A 82 -7.12 8.42 -2.69
C TRP A 82 -6.69 6.99 -2.37
N PHE A 83 -5.85 6.35 -3.17
CA PHE A 83 -5.30 5.02 -2.84
C PHE A 83 -4.53 5.03 -1.51
N TRP A 84 -3.80 6.12 -1.27
CA TRP A 84 -2.94 6.31 -0.11
C TRP A 84 -3.68 6.89 1.11
N GLU A 85 -4.98 7.17 0.98
CA GLU A 85 -5.79 7.67 2.09
C GLU A 85 -5.94 6.62 3.18
N TYR A 86 -5.46 6.93 4.38
CA TYR A 86 -5.38 5.93 5.44
C TYR A 86 -6.76 5.43 5.91
N ASP A 87 -7.72 6.36 6.02
CA ASP A 87 -9.01 6.11 6.65
C ASP A 87 -10.10 5.68 5.66
N ARG A 88 -10.05 6.16 4.42
CA ARG A 88 -11.05 5.92 3.36
C ARG A 88 -10.40 5.76 1.98
N PRO A 89 -9.55 4.74 1.79
CA PRO A 89 -8.85 4.59 0.53
C PRO A 89 -9.79 4.16 -0.60
N ILE A 90 -9.58 4.70 -1.80
CA ILE A 90 -10.20 4.18 -3.02
C ILE A 90 -9.22 3.18 -3.66
N ARG A 91 -9.59 1.90 -3.64
CA ARG A 91 -8.79 0.80 -4.17
C ARG A 91 -9.59 -0.07 -5.14
N LEU A 92 -8.87 -0.78 -5.99
CA LEU A 92 -9.38 -1.88 -6.79
C LEU A 92 -9.00 -3.19 -6.10
N THR A 93 -9.95 -4.12 -5.96
CA THR A 93 -9.70 -5.41 -5.32
C THR A 93 -8.79 -6.27 -6.22
N PRO A 94 -7.58 -6.65 -5.76
CA PRO A 94 -6.71 -7.52 -6.54
C PRO A 94 -7.22 -8.96 -6.57
N LYS A 95 -6.79 -9.71 -7.60
CA LYS A 95 -6.82 -11.17 -7.58
C LYS A 95 -5.53 -11.66 -6.92
N LEU A 96 -5.65 -12.40 -5.83
CA LEU A 96 -4.53 -12.83 -5.01
C LEU A 96 -4.48 -14.37 -4.96
N PRO A 97 -3.28 -14.98 -4.90
CA PRO A 97 -3.17 -16.41 -4.71
C PRO A 97 -3.73 -16.83 -3.34
N PRO A 98 -4.21 -18.08 -3.17
CA PRO A 98 -4.77 -18.55 -1.90
C PRO A 98 -3.82 -18.44 -0.70
N THR A 99 -2.52 -18.48 -0.94
CA THR A 99 -1.48 -18.36 0.09
C THR A 99 -1.16 -16.92 0.47
N TRP A 100 -1.74 -15.90 -0.17
CA TRP A 100 -1.48 -14.50 0.20
C TRP A 100 -2.07 -14.18 1.57
N LEU A 101 -1.26 -13.57 2.45
CA LEU A 101 -1.65 -13.24 3.83
C LEU A 101 -1.79 -11.73 4.02
N ALA A 102 -0.74 -10.96 3.70
CA ALA A 102 -0.71 -9.52 3.92
C ALA A 102 0.27 -8.84 2.96
N MET A 103 0.12 -7.53 2.78
CA MET A 103 1.10 -6.69 2.11
C MET A 103 1.27 -5.40 2.91
N THR A 104 2.45 -5.24 3.51
CA THR A 104 2.86 -4.02 4.22
C THR A 104 3.84 -3.25 3.35
N GLY A 105 4.37 -2.14 3.86
CA GLY A 105 5.45 -1.49 3.16
C GLY A 105 6.08 -0.34 3.91
N ALA A 106 7.21 0.08 3.36
CA ALA A 106 7.99 1.22 3.78
C ALA A 106 8.19 2.16 2.59
N MET A 107 8.55 3.40 2.84
CA MET A 107 8.83 4.37 1.80
C MET A 107 9.86 5.41 2.23
N ARG A 108 10.92 5.52 1.44
CA ARG A 108 11.79 6.69 1.48
C ARG A 108 11.15 7.82 0.69
N LEU A 109 10.81 8.87 1.43
CA LEU A 109 10.21 10.08 0.89
C LEU A 109 11.30 10.98 0.31
N ASP A 110 11.17 11.30 -0.97
CA ASP A 110 11.91 12.34 -1.66
C ASP A 110 11.04 13.59 -1.91
N GLU A 111 11.65 14.73 -2.20
CA GLU A 111 10.96 15.97 -2.54
C GLU A 111 10.40 15.94 -3.98
N PRO A 112 9.29 16.64 -4.26
CA PRO A 112 8.48 17.40 -3.31
C PRO A 112 7.57 16.50 -2.46
N ILE A 113 7.44 16.80 -1.17
CA ILE A 113 6.41 16.19 -0.33
C ILE A 113 5.03 16.72 -0.73
N PRO A 114 4.08 15.87 -1.15
CA PRO A 114 2.78 16.34 -1.62
C PRO A 114 1.94 16.94 -0.49
N HIS A 115 1.22 18.01 -0.82
CA HIS A 115 0.17 18.52 0.06
C HIS A 115 -1.07 17.62 -0.02
N THR A 116 -1.46 17.01 1.09
CA THR A 116 -2.65 16.15 1.19
C THR A 116 -3.60 16.66 2.26
N GLU A 117 -4.89 16.79 1.94
CA GLU A 117 -5.90 17.22 2.93
C GLU A 117 -6.15 16.15 3.99
N ARG A 118 -6.05 14.90 3.56
CA ARG A 118 -6.29 13.71 4.38
C ARG A 118 -4.98 12.99 4.67
N ARG A 119 -5.00 12.19 5.73
CA ARG A 119 -3.83 11.47 6.23
C ARG A 119 -3.36 10.39 5.26
N ARG A 120 -2.04 10.32 5.08
CA ARG A 120 -1.33 9.24 4.37
C ARG A 120 -0.31 8.61 5.32
N ARG A 121 -0.16 7.29 5.29
CA ARG A 121 0.81 6.56 6.13
C ARG A 121 1.63 5.57 5.28
N PRO A 122 2.72 6.04 4.63
CA PRO A 122 3.49 5.21 3.71
C PRO A 122 4.48 4.26 4.42
N GLY A 123 4.59 4.32 5.75
CA GLY A 123 5.44 3.46 6.56
C GLY A 123 6.76 4.11 6.97
N PRO A 124 7.72 3.33 7.50
CA PRO A 124 9.09 3.76 7.78
C PRO A 124 9.87 4.15 6.53
N GLY A 125 11.05 4.75 6.70
CA GLY A 125 11.93 5.18 5.61
C GLY A 125 12.83 4.10 5.00
N VAL A 126 12.74 2.87 5.51
CA VAL A 126 13.52 1.69 5.10
C VAL A 126 12.65 0.43 5.26
N PRO A 127 12.86 -0.62 4.46
CA PRO A 127 12.08 -1.85 4.54
C PRO A 127 12.29 -2.56 5.89
N TYR A 128 11.27 -3.33 6.28
CA TYR A 128 11.23 -4.08 7.53
C TYR A 128 10.41 -5.34 7.34
N VAL A 129 10.52 -6.28 8.28
CA VAL A 129 9.63 -7.44 8.38
C VAL A 129 8.87 -7.46 9.71
N ILE A 130 7.84 -8.29 9.79
CA ILE A 130 7.06 -8.54 11.00
C ILE A 130 7.43 -9.93 11.53
N PRO A 131 8.29 -10.01 12.55
CA PRO A 131 8.79 -11.27 13.09
C PRO A 131 7.68 -12.23 13.52
N ARG A 132 6.59 -11.72 14.09
CA ARG A 132 5.46 -12.55 14.51
C ARG A 132 4.84 -13.33 13.34
N LEU A 133 4.80 -12.77 12.13
CA LEU A 133 4.35 -13.49 10.95
C LEU A 133 5.42 -14.48 10.47
N LEU A 134 6.69 -14.05 10.39
CA LEU A 134 7.79 -14.89 9.84
C LEU A 134 8.27 -16.01 10.76
N ARG A 135 7.91 -15.99 12.05
CA ARG A 135 8.18 -17.09 12.98
C ARG A 135 7.29 -18.30 12.71
N GLU A 136 6.16 -18.11 12.02
CA GLU A 136 5.30 -19.21 11.62
C GLU A 136 5.96 -20.01 10.49
N SER A 137 6.01 -21.34 10.66
CA SER A 137 6.91 -22.21 9.90
C SER A 137 6.58 -22.31 8.42
N GLU A 138 5.36 -21.98 8.01
CA GLU A 138 4.91 -21.97 6.60
C GLU A 138 4.96 -20.57 5.97
N VAL A 139 5.27 -19.53 6.76
CA VAL A 139 5.23 -18.15 6.28
C VAL A 139 6.58 -17.73 5.68
N ARG A 140 6.49 -17.07 4.52
CA ARG A 140 7.60 -16.42 3.83
C ARG A 140 7.17 -15.03 3.37
N ALA A 141 8.10 -14.08 3.38
CA ALA A 141 7.91 -12.74 2.84
C ALA A 141 8.68 -12.53 1.54
N VAL A 142 8.18 -11.66 0.68
CA VAL A 142 8.84 -11.19 -0.53
C VAL A 142 8.94 -9.67 -0.49
N LEU A 143 10.16 -9.15 -0.60
CA LEU A 143 10.48 -7.73 -0.63
C LEU A 143 10.72 -7.25 -2.06
N THR A 144 9.96 -6.24 -2.49
CA THR A 144 10.04 -5.67 -3.85
C THR A 144 10.06 -4.15 -3.79
N GLN A 145 10.98 -3.52 -4.52
CA GLN A 145 10.99 -2.07 -4.70
C GLN A 145 9.89 -1.62 -5.69
N VAL A 146 9.20 -0.53 -5.35
CA VAL A 146 8.18 0.10 -6.21
C VAL A 146 8.44 1.59 -6.29
N ALA A 147 8.50 2.13 -7.51
CA ALA A 147 8.58 3.57 -7.73
C ALA A 147 7.19 4.21 -7.55
N ILE A 148 7.10 5.27 -6.72
CA ILE A 148 5.85 5.97 -6.42
C ILE A 148 6.09 7.47 -6.52
N GLY A 149 5.80 8.04 -7.69
CA GLY A 149 6.18 9.41 -8.02
C GLY A 149 7.70 9.60 -7.84
N PRO A 150 8.14 10.61 -7.08
CA PRO A 150 9.56 10.80 -6.76
C PRO A 150 10.07 9.88 -5.64
N HIS A 151 9.19 9.14 -4.96
CA HIS A 151 9.54 8.36 -3.78
C HIS A 151 9.95 6.91 -4.12
N THR A 152 10.73 6.30 -3.23
CA THR A 152 11.07 4.87 -3.30
C THR A 152 10.24 4.11 -2.28
N GLY A 153 9.32 3.26 -2.74
CA GLY A 153 8.55 2.35 -1.90
C GLY A 153 9.16 0.95 -1.86
N TRP A 154 8.88 0.22 -0.80
CA TRP A 154 9.22 -1.19 -0.65
C TRP A 154 7.99 -1.95 -0.15
N ALA A 155 7.40 -2.74 -1.03
CA ALA A 155 6.31 -3.64 -0.67
C ALA A 155 6.90 -4.89 -0.02
N VAL A 156 6.29 -5.33 1.09
CA VAL A 156 6.63 -6.58 1.77
C VAL A 156 5.39 -7.44 1.81
N THR A 157 5.37 -8.49 1.00
CA THR A 157 4.20 -9.36 0.83
C THR A 157 4.44 -10.69 1.51
N TYR A 158 3.51 -11.12 2.36
CA TYR A 158 3.59 -12.34 3.14
C TYR A 158 2.72 -13.43 2.51
N PHE A 159 3.28 -14.64 2.43
CA PHE A 159 2.63 -15.83 1.90
C PHE A 159 2.75 -16.98 2.89
N GLY A 160 1.79 -17.90 2.85
CA GLY A 160 1.81 -19.15 3.61
C GLY A 160 0.47 -19.45 4.25
N SER A 161 0.52 -20.13 5.40
CA SER A 161 -0.61 -20.38 6.28
C SER A 161 -0.34 -19.79 7.65
N LEU A 162 -1.39 -19.32 8.32
CA LEU A 162 -1.32 -18.80 9.68
C LEU A 162 -2.37 -19.47 10.57
N PRO A 163 -2.04 -19.76 11.84
CA PRO A 163 -3.04 -20.07 12.84
C PRO A 163 -4.09 -18.94 12.94
N PRO A 164 -5.40 -19.24 13.10
CA PRO A 164 -6.45 -18.23 13.14
C PRO A 164 -6.30 -17.13 14.20
N GLU A 165 -5.56 -17.42 15.27
CA GLU A 165 -5.27 -16.52 16.38
C GLU A 165 -4.17 -15.50 16.08
N VAL A 166 -3.37 -15.71 15.03
CA VAL A 166 -2.30 -14.79 14.64
C VAL A 166 -2.90 -13.69 13.76
N PRO A 167 -3.00 -12.43 14.22
CA PRO A 167 -3.59 -11.36 13.41
C PRO A 167 -2.70 -11.04 12.21
N LEU A 168 -3.31 -10.77 11.05
CA LEU A 168 -2.59 -10.20 9.91
C LEU A 168 -2.17 -8.75 10.23
N GLU A 169 -1.37 -8.14 9.35
CA GLU A 169 -1.06 -6.71 9.43
C GLU A 169 -1.99 -5.91 8.52
N ASN A 170 -2.29 -4.68 8.92
CA ASN A 170 -2.93 -3.69 8.05
C ASN A 170 -2.25 -3.60 6.67
N THR A 171 -3.09 -3.50 5.63
CA THR A 171 -2.60 -3.38 4.25
C THR A 171 -1.86 -2.06 4.08
N TRP A 172 -0.77 -2.05 3.31
CA TRP A 172 0.08 -0.87 3.12
C TRP A 172 -0.72 0.38 2.76
N GLY A 173 -0.58 1.42 3.58
CA GLY A 173 -1.29 2.69 3.44
C GLY A 173 -2.72 2.71 3.99
N MET A 174 -3.21 1.64 4.64
CA MET A 174 -4.55 1.55 5.23
C MET A 174 -4.51 1.27 6.73
N GLY A 175 -5.60 1.61 7.43
CA GLY A 175 -5.81 1.24 8.83
C GLY A 175 -6.47 -0.11 9.07
N CYS A 176 -6.60 -0.95 8.05
CA CYS A 176 -7.25 -2.25 8.13
C CYS A 176 -6.70 -3.24 7.10
N TYR A 177 -7.11 -4.50 7.19
CA TYR A 177 -6.88 -5.56 6.20
C TYR A 177 -8.17 -6.36 5.94
N PRO A 178 -8.35 -6.91 4.74
CA PRO A 178 -9.52 -7.73 4.44
C PRO A 178 -9.38 -9.11 5.09
N VAL A 179 -10.43 -9.60 5.75
CA VAL A 179 -10.49 -10.97 6.26
C VAL A 179 -11.12 -11.85 5.19
N ARG A 180 -10.42 -12.94 4.84
CA ARG A 180 -10.93 -13.95 3.90
C ARG A 180 -10.77 -15.35 4.47
N ARG A 181 -11.70 -16.24 4.14
CA ARG A 181 -11.64 -17.68 4.42
C ARG A 181 -12.05 -18.42 3.16
N ASP A 182 -11.22 -19.35 2.69
CA ASP A 182 -11.48 -20.13 1.47
C ASP A 182 -11.83 -19.27 0.24
N GLY A 183 -11.24 -18.06 0.17
CA GLY A 183 -11.48 -17.09 -0.89
C GLY A 183 -12.71 -16.18 -0.68
N GLU A 184 -13.58 -16.50 0.27
CA GLU A 184 -14.75 -15.68 0.60
C GLU A 184 -14.37 -14.49 1.47
N TRP A 185 -14.97 -13.32 1.19
CA TRP A 185 -14.79 -12.11 1.99
C TRP A 185 -15.69 -12.14 3.22
N LEU A 186 -15.09 -12.02 4.40
CA LEU A 186 -15.81 -12.05 5.69
C LEU A 186 -15.91 -10.68 6.36
N GLY A 187 -15.20 -9.68 5.87
CA GLY A 187 -15.21 -8.33 6.44
C GLY A 187 -13.83 -7.69 6.50
N TRP A 188 -13.70 -6.75 7.43
CA TRP A 188 -12.47 -6.03 7.73
C TRP A 188 -12.04 -6.31 9.16
N ASN A 189 -10.73 -6.37 9.38
CA ASN A 189 -10.13 -6.34 10.71
C ASN A 189 -8.96 -5.35 10.69
N SER A 190 -8.39 -5.06 11.85
CA SER A 190 -7.29 -4.11 11.97
C SER A 190 -6.27 -4.57 13.01
N HIS A 191 -5.00 -4.47 12.64
CA HIS A 191 -3.89 -4.68 13.54
C HIS A 191 -2.69 -3.88 13.02
N GLU A 192 -2.11 -3.07 13.90
CA GLU A 192 -0.91 -2.28 13.62
C GLU A 192 0.16 -2.70 14.64
N SER A 193 1.18 -3.43 14.21
CA SER A 193 2.29 -3.82 15.09
C SER A 193 3.02 -2.57 15.62
N PRO A 194 3.34 -2.47 16.92
CA PRO A 194 4.15 -1.37 17.43
C PRO A 194 5.51 -1.31 16.72
N THR A 195 6.13 -0.14 16.58
CA THR A 195 7.43 -0.03 15.88
C THR A 195 8.51 -0.91 16.51
N ALA A 196 8.43 -1.18 17.81
CA ALA A 196 9.33 -2.09 18.53
C ALA A 196 9.20 -3.57 18.12
N GLU A 197 8.10 -3.97 17.48
CA GLU A 197 7.94 -5.31 16.92
C GLU A 197 8.54 -5.42 15.50
N LEU A 198 8.73 -4.30 14.80
CA LEU A 198 9.28 -4.31 13.45
C LEU A 198 10.77 -4.64 13.48
N ASP A 199 11.19 -5.54 12.60
CA ASP A 199 12.60 -5.89 12.46
C ASP A 199 13.18 -5.30 11.17
N PHE A 200 14.17 -4.44 11.35
CA PHE A 200 14.90 -3.76 10.28
C PHE A 200 16.20 -4.47 9.92
N ASP A 201 16.67 -5.42 10.75
CA ASP A 201 17.77 -6.31 10.38
C ASP A 201 17.21 -7.46 9.53
N LEU A 202 17.28 -7.29 8.21
CA LEU A 202 16.76 -8.29 7.27
C LEU A 202 17.68 -9.51 7.12
N ARG A 203 18.93 -9.46 7.62
CA ARG A 203 19.93 -10.51 7.37
C ARG A 203 19.54 -11.87 7.94
N PRO A 204 19.04 -12.01 9.18
CA PRO A 204 18.60 -13.29 9.71
C PRO A 204 17.50 -13.92 8.87
N TRP A 205 16.51 -13.12 8.45
CA TRP A 205 15.36 -13.61 7.68
C TRP A 205 15.74 -14.09 6.27
N LEU A 206 16.71 -13.43 5.63
CA LEU A 206 17.26 -13.89 4.35
C LEU A 206 18.05 -15.21 4.51
N ARG A 207 18.88 -15.33 5.56
CA ARG A 207 19.67 -16.56 5.82
C ARG A 207 18.77 -17.78 6.03
N ASP A 208 17.63 -17.59 6.69
CA ASP A 208 16.67 -18.65 6.98
C ASP A 208 15.68 -18.90 5.83
N ALA A 209 15.86 -18.25 4.67
CA ALA A 209 14.95 -18.27 3.53
C ALA A 209 13.48 -17.91 3.89
N ARG A 210 13.30 -17.14 4.98
CA ARG A 210 12.03 -16.58 5.44
C ARG A 210 11.69 -15.29 4.72
N LEU A 211 12.70 -14.56 4.28
CA LEU A 211 12.57 -13.41 3.41
C LEU A 211 13.24 -13.74 2.08
N LEU A 212 12.50 -13.49 1.00
CA LEU A 212 12.98 -13.49 -0.38
C LEU A 212 12.88 -12.07 -0.91
N TRP A 213 13.54 -11.80 -2.03
CA TRP A 213 13.55 -10.48 -2.61
C TRP A 213 13.54 -10.51 -4.13
N VAL A 214 13.04 -9.43 -4.71
CA VAL A 214 13.06 -9.17 -6.15
C VAL A 214 14.05 -8.04 -6.40
N ALA A 215 14.88 -8.16 -7.44
CA ALA A 215 15.84 -7.10 -7.74
C ALA A 215 15.12 -5.79 -8.12
N PRO A 216 15.70 -4.62 -7.79
CA PRO A 216 15.21 -3.35 -8.32
C PRO A 216 15.09 -3.43 -9.84
N ASP A 217 13.98 -2.88 -10.36
CA ASP A 217 13.66 -2.83 -11.80
C ASP A 217 13.50 -4.20 -12.50
N ASP A 218 13.44 -5.31 -11.75
CA ASP A 218 13.18 -6.63 -12.32
C ASP A 218 11.68 -6.83 -12.64
N HIS A 219 11.31 -6.59 -13.89
CA HIS A 219 9.95 -6.79 -14.39
C HIS A 219 9.51 -8.26 -14.49
N THR A 220 10.44 -9.22 -14.42
CA THR A 220 10.13 -10.66 -14.38
C THR A 220 9.74 -11.11 -12.98
N VAL A 221 10.05 -10.29 -11.97
CA VAL A 221 9.76 -10.54 -10.56
C VAL A 221 10.43 -11.83 -10.11
N ALA A 222 11.68 -12.07 -10.53
CA ALA A 222 12.39 -13.29 -10.19
C ALA A 222 12.76 -13.28 -8.71
N LEU A 223 12.41 -14.36 -8.01
CA LEU A 223 12.73 -14.51 -6.59
C LEU A 223 14.22 -14.79 -6.40
N ARG A 224 14.81 -14.10 -5.43
CA ARG A 224 16.17 -14.28 -4.97
C ARG A 224 16.17 -14.52 -3.47
N ASP A 225 17.06 -15.39 -3.02
CA ASP A 225 17.24 -15.80 -1.62
C ASP A 225 18.65 -15.45 -1.09
N SER A 226 19.55 -15.02 -1.96
CA SER A 226 20.93 -14.71 -1.58
C SER A 226 21.01 -13.48 -0.67
N VAL A 227 21.77 -13.60 0.42
CA VAL A 227 22.06 -12.48 1.34
C VAL A 227 23.06 -11.50 0.74
N ASN A 228 24.08 -12.01 0.05
CA ASN A 228 25.26 -11.22 -0.35
C ASN A 228 24.94 -10.13 -1.38
N ASP A 229 23.94 -10.38 -2.24
CA ASP A 229 23.59 -9.49 -3.34
C ASP A 229 22.29 -8.71 -3.08
N CYS A 230 21.73 -8.80 -1.86
CA CYS A 230 20.47 -8.15 -1.52
C CYS A 230 20.65 -6.62 -1.37
N PRO A 231 20.08 -5.80 -2.26
CA PRO A 231 20.29 -4.34 -2.27
C PRO A 231 19.49 -3.60 -1.18
N TYR A 232 18.70 -4.34 -0.42
CA TYR A 232 17.83 -3.81 0.62
C TYR A 232 18.44 -3.87 2.02
N LEU A 233 19.66 -4.40 2.13
CA LEU A 233 20.43 -4.42 3.37
C LEU A 233 21.05 -3.05 3.63
N GLU A 234 21.08 -2.66 4.90
CA GLU A 234 21.83 -1.49 5.39
C GLU A 234 21.42 -0.16 4.71
N LEU A 235 20.19 -0.09 4.21
CA LEU A 235 19.63 1.14 3.68
C LEU A 235 19.59 2.21 4.79
N ALA A 236 20.10 3.40 4.47
CA ALA A 236 20.01 4.53 5.37
C ALA A 236 18.58 5.08 5.38
N GLY A 237 18.03 5.27 6.57
CA GLY A 237 16.78 5.98 6.73
C GLY A 237 16.12 5.77 8.09
N PRO A 238 15.04 6.50 8.36
CA PRO A 238 14.35 6.48 9.64
C PRO A 238 13.50 5.21 9.82
N HIS A 239 13.65 4.55 10.97
CA HIS A 239 12.87 3.36 11.34
C HIS A 239 11.48 3.71 11.89
N SER A 240 11.23 4.98 12.23
CA SER A 240 9.91 5.46 12.67
C SER A 240 8.93 5.56 11.51
N ARG A 241 7.69 5.17 11.77
CA ARG A 241 6.57 5.29 10.83
C ARG A 241 6.31 6.76 10.50
N ALA A 242 5.92 7.03 9.26
CA ALA A 242 5.58 8.38 8.80
C ALA A 242 4.05 8.57 8.63
N SER A 243 3.58 9.77 8.93
CA SER A 243 2.23 10.26 8.62
C SER A 243 2.34 11.59 7.89
N LEU A 244 1.69 11.71 6.73
CA LEU A 244 1.68 12.92 5.91
C LEU A 244 0.29 13.55 5.94
N VAL A 245 0.24 14.86 6.25
CA VAL A 245 -0.95 15.72 6.16
C VAL A 245 -0.46 17.15 5.90
N GLY A 246 -1.10 17.86 4.96
CA GLY A 246 -0.84 19.27 4.69
C GLY A 246 0.61 19.57 4.26
N GLY A 247 1.25 18.65 3.54
CA GLY A 247 2.64 18.78 3.10
C GLY A 247 3.68 18.58 4.21
N LYS A 248 3.27 18.11 5.39
CA LYS A 248 4.15 17.89 6.54
C LYS A 248 4.29 16.41 6.85
N VAL A 249 5.52 15.97 7.08
CA VAL A 249 5.83 14.61 7.56
C VAL A 249 5.92 14.62 9.08
N ARG A 250 5.11 13.80 9.74
CA ARG A 250 5.22 13.52 11.17
C ARG A 250 5.70 12.10 11.38
N ARG A 251 6.64 11.89 12.29
CA ARG A 251 7.18 10.57 12.62
C ARG A 251 6.67 10.10 13.96
N TYR A 252 6.36 8.81 14.06
CA TYR A 252 5.88 8.17 15.28
C TYR A 252 6.46 6.77 15.44
N THR A 253 6.51 6.31 16.68
CA THR A 253 6.98 4.99 17.12
C THR A 253 5.80 4.15 17.57
#